data_AF-A0AAD5AN37-F1
#
_entry.id   AF-A0AAD5AN37-F1
#
_cell.length_a   1.000
_cell.length_b   1.000
_cell.length_c   1.000
_cell.angle_alpha   90.00
_cell.angle_beta   90.00
_cell.angle_gamma   90.00
#
_symmetry.space_group_name_H-M   'P 1'
#
loop_
_entity.id
_entity.type
_entity.pdbx_description
1 polymer ?
#
loop_
_entity_poly.entity_id
_entity_poly.type
_entity_poly.pdbx_seq_one_letter_code
_entity_poly.pdbx_strand_id
1 'polypeptide(L)' 'QDGMNMGIVNAGSLPVYDDIDKELLRLCENLIWNRDPEATDKLLQYAQNNAKGVKKVIQTDEWRKGSVEERLEYALVKV' A
#
# COMPACT_ATOMS: atom_id res chain seq x y z
N GLN A 1 -10.15 6.01 -21.96
CA GLN A 1 -10.49 6.60 -20.64
C GLN A 1 -11.97 6.37 -20.46
N ASP A 2 -12.32 5.32 -19.72
CA ASP A 2 -13.69 5.12 -19.27
C ASP A 2 -13.96 6.15 -18.17
N GLY A 3 -15.03 6.94 -18.32
CA GLY A 3 -15.21 8.23 -17.64
C GLY A 3 -15.38 8.14 -16.12
N MET A 4 -14.29 8.00 -15.37
CA MET A 4 -14.28 8.10 -13.92
C MET A 4 -14.24 9.57 -13.48
N ASN A 5 -15.36 10.07 -12.93
CA ASN A 5 -15.47 11.49 -12.52
C ASN A 5 -14.98 11.76 -11.09
N MET A 6 -15.10 10.78 -10.17
CA MET A 6 -14.72 10.91 -8.76
C MET A 6 -14.23 9.56 -8.22
N GLY A 7 -13.31 9.60 -7.25
CA GLY A 7 -12.77 8.40 -6.59
C GLY A 7 -12.32 8.70 -5.16
N ILE A 8 -12.50 7.72 -4.26
CA ILE A 8 -11.94 7.80 -2.90
C ILE A 8 -10.46 7.40 -2.99
N VAL A 9 -9.57 8.37 -2.76
CA VAL A 9 -8.12 8.21 -2.92
C VAL A 9 -7.36 8.84 -1.76
N ASN A 10 -6.11 8.41 -1.56
CA ASN A 10 -5.17 9.17 -0.74
C ASN A 10 -4.55 10.29 -1.59
N ALA A 11 -5.05 11.51 -1.44
CA ALA A 11 -4.64 12.66 -2.25
C ALA A 11 -3.13 12.99 -2.14
N GLY A 12 -2.48 12.65 -1.02
CA GLY A 12 -1.05 12.93 -0.81
C GLY A 12 -0.11 11.88 -1.41
N SER A 13 -0.62 10.77 -1.95
CA SER A 13 0.20 9.63 -2.41
C SER A 13 -0.16 9.17 -3.81
N LEU A 14 -0.64 10.09 -4.66
CA LEU A 14 -0.88 9.84 -6.08
C LEU A 14 0.27 10.40 -6.92
N PRO A 15 1.17 9.56 -7.45
CA PRO A 15 2.19 10.01 -8.39
C PRO A 15 1.56 10.41 -9.73
N VAL A 16 2.18 11.38 -10.41
CA VAL A 16 1.84 11.72 -11.80
C VAL A 16 2.26 10.56 -12.70
N TYR A 17 1.39 10.16 -13.62
CA TYR A 17 1.59 8.97 -14.46
C TYR A 17 2.94 8.95 -15.19
N ASP A 18 3.33 10.09 -15.77
CA ASP A 18 4.56 10.24 -16.55
C ASP A 18 5.84 10.22 -15.70
N ASP A 19 5.72 10.47 -14.39
CA ASP A 19 6.83 10.43 -13.44
C ASP A 19 7.06 9.03 -12.86
N ILE A 20 6.18 8.06 -13.15
CA ILE A 20 6.35 6.68 -12.72
C ILE A 20 7.48 6.03 -13.52
N ASP A 21 8.36 5.30 -12.82
CA ASP A 21 9.40 4.50 -13.46
C ASP A 21 8.81 3.59 -14.56
N LYS A 22 9.44 3.61 -15.74
CA LYS A 22 8.89 2.95 -16.93
C LYS A 22 8.76 1.44 -16.77
N GLU A 23 9.65 0.82 -15.99
CA GLU A 23 9.58 -0.61 -15.72
C GLU A 23 8.38 -0.92 -14.82
N LEU A 24 8.22 -0.16 -13.74
CA LEU A 24 7.07 -0.28 -12.84
C LEU A 24 5.73 -0.05 -13.56
N LEU A 25 5.65 1.01 -14.39
CA LEU A 25 4.46 1.34 -15.17
C LEU A 25 4.05 0.17 -16.07
N ARG A 26 5.01 -0.41 -16.80
CA ARG A 26 4.75 -1.56 -17.68
C ARG A 26 4.26 -2.79 -16.89
N LEU A 27 4.84 -3.06 -15.72
CA LEU A 27 4.40 -4.17 -14.86
C LEU A 27 2.97 -3.95 -14.36
N CYS A 28 2.64 -2.73 -13.91
CA CYS A 28 1.31 -2.35 -13.48
C CYS A 28 0.27 -2.44 -14.61
N GLU A 29 0.58 -1.93 -15.81
CA GLU A 29 -0.32 -2.03 -16.97
C GLU A 29 -0.58 -3.49 -17.36
N ASN A 30 0.46 -4.32 -17.38
CA ASN A 30 0.31 -5.74 -17.71
C ASN A 30 -0.59 -6.46 -16.70
N LEU A 31 -0.52 -6.09 -15.43
CA LEU A 31 -1.37 -6.63 -14.38
C LEU A 31 -2.82 -6.13 -14.48
N ILE A 32 -3.04 -4.81 -14.59
CA ILE A 32 -4.36 -4.20 -14.66
C ILE A 32 -5.16 -4.71 -15.87
N TRP A 33 -4.49 -4.85 -17.02
CA TRP A 33 -5.11 -5.30 -18.26
C TRP A 33 -5.03 -6.82 -18.47
N ASN A 34 -4.48 -7.57 -17.50
CA ASN A 34 -4.30 -9.02 -17.57
C ASN A 34 -3.65 -9.49 -18.89
N ARG A 35 -2.60 -8.80 -19.35
CA ARG A 35 -1.89 -9.09 -20.62
C ARG A 35 -0.87 -10.21 -20.51
N ASP A 36 -0.39 -10.47 -19.29
CA ASP A 36 0.63 -11.46 -18.99
C ASP A 36 0.13 -12.37 -17.86
N PRO A 37 0.06 -13.70 -18.06
CA PRO A 37 -0.40 -14.63 -17.03
C PRO A 37 0.51 -14.66 -15.79
N GLU A 38 1.76 -14.22 -15.92
CA GLU A 38 2.74 -14.17 -14.82
C GLU A 38 2.94 -12.74 -14.28
N ALA A 39 2.05 -11.79 -14.61
CA ALA A 39 2.19 -10.38 -14.21
C ALA A 39 2.33 -10.21 -12.68
N THR A 40 1.61 -11.02 -11.90
CA THR A 40 1.67 -11.01 -10.44
C THR A 40 3.06 -11.34 -9.92
N ASP A 41 3.66 -12.43 -10.39
CA ASP A 41 5.00 -12.87 -9.96
C ASP A 41 6.08 -11.86 -10.36
N LYS A 42 5.99 -11.31 -11.56
CA LYS A 42 6.95 -10.31 -12.07
C LYS A 42 6.89 -9.01 -11.25
N LEU A 43 5.68 -8.54 -10.91
CA LEU A 43 5.53 -7.38 -10.04
C LEU A 43 6.04 -7.65 -8.62
N LEU A 44 5.80 -8.85 -8.07
CA LEU A 44 6.31 -9.24 -6.76
C LEU A 44 7.85 -9.30 -6.73
N GLN A 45 8.48 -9.83 -7.77
CA GLN A 45 9.95 -9.84 -7.88
C GLN A 45 10.51 -8.42 -7.96
N TYR A 46 9.90 -7.55 -8.77
CA TYR A 46 10.29 -6.14 -8.84
C TYR A 46 10.15 -5.45 -7.47
N ALA A 47 9.06 -5.71 -6.75
CA ALA A 47 8.84 -5.17 -5.41
C ALA A 47 9.88 -5.68 -4.41
N GLN A 48 10.27 -6.95 -4.44
CA GLN A 48 11.32 -7.49 -3.58
C GLN A 48 12.68 -6.85 -3.83
N ASN A 49 13.02 -6.62 -5.10
CA ASN A 49 14.29 -6.01 -5.48
C ASN A 49 14.35 -4.51 -5.14
N ASN A 50 13.22 -3.80 -5.25
CA ASN A 50 13.13 -2.36 -4.97
C ASN A 50 12.76 -2.05 -3.51
N ALA A 51 12.24 -3.03 -2.76
CA ALA A 51 12.04 -2.92 -1.32
C ALA A 51 13.38 -3.01 -0.58
N LYS A 52 14.22 -1.97 -0.73
CA LYS A 52 15.27 -1.71 0.25
C LYS A 52 14.62 -1.34 1.58
N GLY A 53 14.36 -2.35 2.40
CA GLY A 53 14.38 -2.22 3.84
C GLY A 53 13.21 -1.48 4.50
N VAL A 54 11.97 -1.64 4.02
CA VAL A 54 10.81 -1.37 4.89
C VAL A 54 10.29 -2.70 5.41
N LYS A 55 11.04 -3.29 6.36
CA LYS A 55 10.36 -3.98 7.45
C LYS A 55 9.47 -2.91 8.05
N LYS A 56 8.18 -2.94 7.70
CA LYS A 56 7.17 -2.16 8.40
C LYS A 56 7.32 -2.60 9.85
N VAL A 57 8.00 -1.78 10.66
CA VAL A 57 7.97 -1.94 12.10
C VAL A 57 6.51 -1.78 12.38
N ILE A 58 5.82 -2.90 12.59
CA ILE A 58 4.51 -2.89 13.20
C ILE A 58 4.83 -2.30 14.58
N GLN A 59 4.69 -0.98 14.70
CA GLN A 59 4.67 -0.33 15.99
C GLN A 59 3.39 -0.83 16.64
N THR A 60 3.52 -1.97 17.31
CA THR A 60 2.50 -2.43 18.24
C THR A 60 2.51 -1.40 19.35
N ASP A 61 1.60 -0.42 19.24
CA ASP A 61 1.42 0.60 20.26
C ASP A 61 1.40 -0.06 21.64
N GLU A 62 2.19 0.45 22.59
CA GLU A 62 2.47 -0.22 23.87
C GLU A 62 1.21 -0.53 24.67
N TRP A 63 0.15 0.31 24.54
CA TRP A 63 -1.16 0.09 25.15
C TRP A 63 -1.85 -1.21 24.70
N ARG A 64 -1.51 -1.76 23.52
CA ARG A 64 -2.05 -3.04 23.04
C ARG A 64 -1.46 -4.25 23.77
N LYS A 65 -0.37 -4.08 24.52
CA LYS A 65 0.27 -5.15 25.30
C LYS A 65 -0.29 -5.27 26.73
N GLY A 66 -1.12 -4.32 27.17
CA GLY A 66 -1.74 -4.31 28.49
C GLY A 66 -2.93 -5.26 28.63
N SER A 67 -3.49 -5.33 29.84
CA SER A 67 -4.72 -6.09 30.13
C SER A 67 -5.93 -5.53 29.36
N VAL A 68 -7.02 -6.29 29.35
CA VAL A 68 -8.27 -5.84 28.70
C VAL A 68 -8.79 -4.57 29.35
N GLU A 69 -8.63 -4.40 30.68
CA GLU A 69 -9.03 -3.18 31.37
C GLU A 69 -8.20 -1.97 30.92
N GLU A 70 -6.87 -2.08 30.84
CA GLU A 70 -5.99 -0.99 30.40
C GLU A 70 -6.28 -0.54 28.96
N ARG A 71 -6.64 -1.50 28.10
CA ARG A 71 -7.04 -1.22 26.71
C ARG A 71 -8.38 -0.49 26.61
N LEU A 72 -9.33 -0.82 27.48
CA LEU A 72 -10.63 -0.15 27.58
C LEU A 72 -10.48 1.28 28.11
N GLU A 73 -9.64 1.47 29.13
CA GLU A 73 -9.35 2.80 29.69
C GLU A 73 -8.71 3.72 28.65
N TYR A 74 -7.70 3.23 27.91
CA TYR A 74 -7.11 4.00 26.80
C TYR A 74 -8.14 4.41 25.74
N ALA A 75 -9.06 3.51 25.39
CA ALA A 75 -10.11 3.79 24.40
C ALA A 75 -11.16 4.80 24.89
N LEU A 76 -11.38 4.90 26.19
CA LEU A 76 -12.35 5.83 26.81
C LEU A 76 -11.78 7.23 27.05
N VAL A 77 -10.47 7.34 27.28
CA VAL A 77 -9.80 8.63 27.53
C VAL A 77 -9.43 9.35 26.23
N LYS A 78 -9.19 8.60 25.15
CA LYS A 78 -8.85 9.15 23.83
C LYS A 78 -10.11 9.30 22.96
N VAL A 79 -10.98 10.26 23.33
CA VAL A 79 -12.05 10.79 22.47
C VAL A 79 -11.56 12.05 21.76
#